data_AF-A0A6B3D423-F1
#
_entry.id   AF-A0A6B3D423-F1
#
_cell.length_a   1.000
_cell.length_b   1.000
_cell.length_c   1.000
_cell.angle_alpha   90.00
_cell.angle_beta   90.00
_cell.angle_gamma   90.00
#
_symmetry.space_group_name_H-M   'P 1'
#
loop_
_entity.id
_entity.type
_entity.pdbx_description
1 polymer ?
#
loop_
_entity_poly.entity_id
_entity_poly.type
_entity_poly.pdbx_seq_one_letter_code
_entity_poly.pdbx_strand_id
1 'polypeptide(L)' 'IERGGTWDKGKNCETFNPLGPWLVTADEVPDPQRLSLRLWVNGELRQDGTTAEQIFPVGEVVRYVSQFMVLRPGDVINTG' A
#
# COMPACT_ATOMS: atom_id res chain seq x y z
N ILE A 1 19.87 -9.75 21.91
CA ILE A 1 20.70 -9.63 20.69
C ILE A 1 20.16 -10.48 19.54
N GLU A 2 18.86 -10.82 19.54
CA GLU A 2 18.20 -11.39 18.35
C GLU A 2 16.93 -10.59 18.11
N ARG A 3 17.02 -9.59 17.22
CA ARG A 3 15.85 -8.82 16.79
C ARG A 3 15.20 -9.60 15.65
N GLY A 4 14.28 -10.50 16.00
CA GLY A 4 13.41 -11.19 15.05
C GLY A 4 12.54 -10.22 14.25
N GLY A 5 12.12 -10.66 13.05
CA GLY A 5 11.35 -9.88 12.06
C GLY A 5 12.24 -9.05 11.11
N THR A 6 12.56 -9.60 9.93
CA THR A 6 13.40 -8.91 8.92
C THR A 6 12.66 -7.76 8.23
N TRP A 7 11.35 -7.90 8.03
CA TRP A 7 10.55 -6.98 7.24
C TRP A 7 10.31 -5.64 7.94
N ASP A 8 9.88 -5.65 9.20
CA ASP A 8 9.63 -4.42 9.94
C ASP A 8 10.92 -3.60 10.10
N LYS A 9 12.03 -4.26 10.43
CA LYS A 9 13.32 -3.58 10.53
C LYS A 9 13.75 -2.94 9.21
N GLY A 10 13.47 -3.58 8.07
CA GLY A 10 13.83 -3.08 6.74
C GLY A 10 12.89 -2.00 6.18
N LYS A 11 11.70 -1.81 6.78
CA LYS A 11 10.63 -0.95 6.23
C LYS A 11 10.36 0.33 7.03
N ASN A 12 10.96 0.50 8.20
CA ASN A 12 10.62 1.57 9.15
C ASN A 12 11.74 2.59 9.40
N CYS A 13 12.75 2.69 8.51
CA CYS A 13 13.74 3.77 8.59
C CYS A 13 13.10 5.13 8.30
N GLU A 14 13.72 6.21 8.79
CA GLU A 14 13.31 7.57 8.43
C GLU A 14 13.23 7.70 6.90
N THR A 15 12.16 8.32 6.40
CA THR A 15 11.83 8.52 4.97
C THR A 15 11.33 7.28 4.18
N PHE A 16 11.23 6.08 4.76
CA PHE A 16 10.93 4.85 3.99
C PHE A 16 9.45 4.61 3.67
N ASN A 17 8.53 5.46 4.15
CA ASN A 17 7.11 5.38 3.83
C ASN A 17 6.57 6.75 3.37
N PRO A 18 7.03 7.27 2.20
CA PRO A 18 6.48 8.50 1.64
C PRO A 18 5.00 8.28 1.28
N LEU A 19 4.12 9.19 1.73
CA LEU A 19 2.67 9.13 1.53
C LEU A 19 2.16 10.50 1.05
N GLY A 20 1.46 10.53 -0.08
CA GLY A 20 0.92 11.74 -0.68
C GLY A 20 1.20 11.84 -2.19
N PRO A 21 1.05 13.03 -2.81
CA PRO A 21 0.84 14.34 -2.17
C PRO A 21 -0.59 14.60 -1.69
N TRP A 22 -1.55 13.74 -2.06
CA TRP A 22 -2.97 13.92 -1.76
C TRP A 22 -3.58 12.65 -1.18
N LEU A 23 -4.68 12.82 -0.44
CA LEU A 23 -5.62 11.76 -0.14
C LEU A 23 -6.81 11.91 -1.10
N VAL A 24 -6.92 11.01 -2.08
CA VAL A 24 -8.04 10.97 -3.01
C VAL A 24 -9.18 10.16 -2.37
N THR A 25 -10.40 10.68 -2.44
CA THR A 25 -11.55 10.05 -1.76
C THR A 25 -12.18 8.95 -2.60
N ALA A 26 -12.93 8.05 -1.95
CA ALA A 26 -13.53 6.89 -2.60
C ALA A 26 -14.55 7.25 -3.70
N ASP A 27 -15.20 8.40 -3.61
CA ASP A 27 -16.12 8.90 -4.64
C ASP A 27 -15.41 9.39 -5.91
N GLU A 28 -14.14 9.75 -5.82
CA GLU A 28 -13.30 10.13 -6.97
C GLU A 28 -12.65 8.91 -7.66
N VAL A 29 -12.69 7.73 -7.02
CA VAL A 29 -12.15 6.47 -7.53
C VAL A 29 -13.25 5.42 -7.64
N PRO A 30 -13.96 5.33 -8.79
CA PRO A 30 -15.09 4.43 -8.96
C PRO A 30 -14.77 2.94 -8.78
N ASP A 31 -13.53 2.53 -9.07
CA ASP A 31 -13.06 1.16 -8.90
C ASP A 31 -11.59 1.14 -8.42
N PRO A 32 -11.34 0.85 -7.12
CA PRO A 32 -9.98 0.80 -6.57
C PRO A 32 -9.17 -0.39 -7.11
N GLN A 33 -9.81 -1.35 -7.79
CA GLN A 33 -9.14 -2.49 -8.41
C GLN A 33 -8.68 -2.19 -9.84
N ARG A 34 -8.92 -1.00 -10.39
CA ARG A 34 -8.54 -0.64 -11.77
C ARG A 34 -7.66 0.62 -11.87
N LEU A 35 -6.68 0.73 -11.00
CA LEU A 35 -5.68 1.79 -10.99
C LEU A 35 -4.37 1.33 -11.66
N SER A 36 -3.74 2.21 -12.43
CA SER A 36 -2.39 1.99 -12.99
C SER A 36 -1.34 2.62 -12.09
N LEU A 37 -0.22 1.93 -11.87
CA LEU A 37 0.89 2.37 -11.05
C LEU A 37 2.19 2.27 -11.84
N ARG A 38 3.01 3.32 -11.77
CA ARG A 38 4.30 3.36 -12.43
C ARG A 38 5.34 4.02 -11.54
N LEU A 39 6.56 3.52 -11.61
CA LEU A 39 7.71 4.05 -10.89
C LEU A 39 8.86 4.28 -11.86
N TRP A 40 9.48 5.45 -11.77
CA TRP A 40 10.69 5.80 -12.50
C TRP A 40 11.84 6.08 -11.53
N VAL A 41 13.06 5.72 -11.93
CA VAL A 41 14.30 6.09 -11.25
C VAL A 41 15.19 6.78 -12.26
N ASN A 42 15.56 8.04 -12.00
CA ASN A 42 16.34 8.87 -12.92
C ASN A 42 15.74 8.96 -14.33
N GLY A 43 14.40 8.95 -14.43
CA GLY A 43 13.67 8.98 -15.70
C GLY A 43 13.50 7.62 -16.39
N GLU A 44 14.15 6.56 -15.89
CA GLU A 44 13.99 5.21 -16.42
C GLU A 44 12.86 4.45 -15.71
N LEU A 45 11.96 3.83 -16.48
CA LEU A 45 10.86 3.03 -15.94
C LEU A 45 11.40 1.79 -15.22
N ARG A 46 10.98 1.57 -13.97
CA ARG A 46 11.39 0.43 -13.13
C ARG A 46 10.24 -0.48 -12.73
N GLN A 47 9.04 0.08 -12.60
CA GLN A 47 7.81 -0.68 -12.35
C GLN A 47 6.68 -0.09 -13.18
N ASP A 48 5.85 -0.96 -13.76
CA ASP A 48 4.61 -0.64 -14.47
C ASP A 48 3.64 -1.78 -14.18
N GLY A 49 2.49 -1.47 -13.59
CA GLY A 49 1.54 -2.47 -13.15
C GLY A 49 0.17 -1.88 -12.86
N THR A 50 -0.75 -2.74 -12.44
CA THR A 50 -2.11 -2.32 -12.11
C THR A 50 -2.62 -3.04 -10.88
N THR A 51 -3.47 -2.37 -10.10
CA THR A 51 -4.20 -3.03 -9.01
C THR A 51 -4.97 -4.24 -9.50
N ALA A 52 -5.40 -4.33 -10.77
CA ALA A 52 -6.14 -5.49 -11.29
C ALA A 52 -5.36 -6.81 -11.18
N GLU A 53 -4.04 -6.76 -10.99
CA GLU A 53 -3.15 -7.92 -10.84
C GLU A 53 -2.88 -8.28 -9.37
N GLN A 54 -3.41 -7.53 -8.40
CA GLN A 54 -3.25 -7.87 -6.99
C GLN A 54 -3.84 -9.25 -6.69
N ILE A 55 -3.07 -10.09 -5.99
CA ILE A 55 -3.50 -11.41 -5.55
C ILE A 55 -4.72 -11.32 -4.62
N PHE A 56 -4.76 -10.28 -3.77
CA PHE A 56 -5.88 -9.97 -2.88
C PHE A 56 -6.43 -8.58 -3.22
N PRO A 57 -7.71 -8.46 -3.59
CA PRO A 57 -8.34 -7.17 -3.86
C PRO A 57 -8.30 -6.22 -2.66
N VAL A 58 -8.34 -4.91 -2.88
CA VAL A 58 -8.25 -3.88 -1.81
C VAL A 58 -9.29 -4.14 -0.70
N GLY A 59 -10.54 -4.43 -1.08
CA GLY A 59 -11.60 -4.75 -0.12
C GLY A 59 -11.34 -6.02 0.70
N GLU A 60 -10.69 -7.02 0.10
CA GLU A 60 -10.34 -8.26 0.80
C GLU A 60 -9.21 -8.03 1.81
N VAL A 61 -8.22 -7.19 1.48
CA VAL A 61 -7.15 -6.81 2.42
C VAL A 61 -7.76 -6.14 3.66
N VAL A 62 -8.67 -5.18 3.48
CA VAL A 62 -9.37 -4.50 4.59
C VAL A 62 -10.16 -5.53 5.42
N ARG A 63 -10.97 -6.37 4.77
CA ARG A 63 -11.78 -7.41 5.44
C ARG A 63 -10.92 -8.36 6.27
N TYR A 64 -9.80 -8.82 5.71
CA TYR A 64 -8.94 -9.82 6.32
C TYR A 64 -8.20 -9.25 7.53
N VAL A 65 -7.58 -8.08 7.39
CA VAL A 65 -6.84 -7.45 8.49
C VAL A 65 -7.76 -7.07 9.65
N SER A 66 -9.00 -6.65 9.37
CA SER A 66 -9.98 -6.30 10.41
C SER A 66 -10.40 -7.47 11.31
N GLN A 67 -10.07 -8.73 10.94
CA GLN A 67 -10.34 -9.89 11.80
C GLN A 67 -9.32 -10.05 12.93
N PHE A 68 -8.15 -9.40 12.81
CA PHE A 68 -7.04 -9.54 13.75
C PHE A 68 -6.76 -8.27 14.55
N MET A 69 -7.18 -7.11 14.04
CA MET A 69 -6.99 -5.82 14.71
C MET A 69 -8.13 -4.85 14.46
N VAL A 70 -8.35 -3.94 15.42
CA VAL A 70 -9.30 -2.85 15.27
C VAL A 70 -8.72 -1.80 14.31
N LEU A 71 -9.36 -1.63 13.16
CA LEU A 71 -9.07 -0.52 12.25
C LEU A 71 -9.71 0.77 12.78
N ARG A 72 -8.91 1.83 12.87
CA ARG A 72 -9.33 3.16 13.32
C ARG A 72 -9.30 4.17 12.19
N PRO A 73 -10.11 5.23 12.24
CA PRO A 73 -9.97 6.36 11.34
C PRO A 73 -8.52 6.89 11.38
N GLY A 74 -7.90 7.01 10.21
CA GLY A 74 -6.49 7.42 10.07
C GLY A 74 -5.48 6.28 9.91
N ASP A 75 -5.89 5.02 10.10
CA ASP A 75 -5.03 3.88 9.79
C ASP A 75 -4.76 3.78 8.28
N VAL A 76 -3.54 3.39 7.92
CA VAL A 76 -3.08 3.25 6.52
C VAL A 76 -2.70 1.80 6.26
N ILE A 77 -3.15 1.26 5.12
CA ILE A 77 -2.83 -0.09 4.66
C ILE A 77 -2.07 0.01 3.33
N ASN A 78 -0.79 -0.40 3.33
CA ASN A 78 -0.01 -0.53 2.10
C ASN A 78 -0.34 -1.88 1.45
N THR A 79 -0.96 -1.88 0.27
CA THR A 79 -1.60 -3.06 -0.34
C THR A 79 -0.69 -3.92 -1.22
N GLY A 80 0.63 -3.80 -1.07
CA GLY A 80 1.63 -4.48 -1.89
C GLY A 80 2.62 -3.54 -2.55
#